data_AF-A0A920LFH6-F1
#
_entry.id   AF-A0A920LFH6-F1
#
_cell.length_a   1.000
_cell.length_b   1.000
_cell.length_c   1.000
_cell.angle_alpha   90.00
_cell.angle_beta   90.00
_cell.angle_gamma   90.00
#
_symmetry.space_group_name_H-M   'P 1'
#
loop_
_entity.id
_entity.type
_entity.pdbx_description
1 polymer ?
#
loop_
_entity_poly.entity_id
_entity_poly.type
_entity_poly.pdbx_seq_one_letter_code
_entity_poly.pdbx_strand_id
1 'polypeptide(L)' 'MPKKEFELLSLLSSKPDKVFKREKIMEKVWGEKVIVGDRTIDVHIRKLREKIGDKYFKTIKGVGYKFIIEE' A
#
# COMPACT_ATOMS: atom_id res chain seq x y z
N MET A 1 7.56 12.15 -5.37
CA MET A 1 6.93 10.79 -5.36
C MET A 1 5.78 10.79 -6.38
N PRO A 2 5.65 9.77 -7.27
CA PRO A 2 4.51 9.64 -8.18
C PRO A 2 3.16 9.62 -7.47
N LYS A 3 2.09 10.12 -8.14
CA LYS A 3 0.75 10.28 -7.55
C LYS A 3 0.22 9.02 -6.87
N LYS A 4 0.26 7.85 -7.54
CA LYS A 4 -0.25 6.58 -6.98
C LYS A 4 0.55 6.06 -5.80
N GLU A 5 1.87 6.29 -5.77
CA GLU A 5 2.68 5.93 -4.61
C GLU A 5 2.35 6.82 -3.41
N PHE A 6 2.13 8.12 -3.65
CA PHE A 6 1.73 9.05 -2.60
C PHE A 6 0.33 8.72 -2.05
N GLU A 7 -0.64 8.45 -2.92
CA GLU A 7 -2.00 8.04 -2.52
C GLU A 7 -1.98 6.72 -1.73
N LEU A 8 -1.18 5.74 -2.16
CA LEU A 8 -1.01 4.48 -1.45
C LEU A 8 -0.37 4.68 -0.07
N LEU A 9 0.72 5.46 0.00
CA LEU A 9 1.36 5.80 1.27
C LEU A 9 0.37 6.50 2.20
N SER A 10 -0.33 7.53 1.71
CA SER A 10 -1.33 8.30 2.47
C SER A 10 -2.45 7.40 3.00
N LEU A 11 -2.96 6.46 2.20
CA LEU A 11 -3.97 5.50 2.64
C LEU A 11 -3.44 4.64 3.80
N LEU A 12 -2.26 4.03 3.63
CA LEU A 12 -1.73 3.11 4.63
C LEU A 12 -1.32 3.83 5.92
N SER A 13 -0.68 5.00 5.80
CA SER A 13 -0.25 5.80 6.96
C SER A 13 -1.38 6.56 7.65
N SER A 14 -2.56 6.70 7.02
CA SER A 14 -3.73 7.31 7.65
C SER A 14 -4.21 6.56 8.89
N LYS A 15 -3.91 5.25 8.97
CA LYS A 15 -4.24 4.38 10.11
C LYS A 15 -3.08 3.39 10.31
N PRO A 16 -2.00 3.81 11.01
CA PRO A 16 -0.89 2.92 11.34
C PRO A 16 -1.37 1.65 12.02
N ASP A 17 -0.65 0.55 11.81
CA ASP A 17 -0.95 -0.81 12.26
C ASP A 17 -2.23 -1.47 11.73
N LYS A 18 -3.09 -0.71 11.03
CA LYS A 18 -4.25 -1.27 10.35
C LYS A 18 -3.83 -2.02 9.08
N VAL A 19 -4.33 -3.25 8.93
CA VAL A 19 -4.21 -4.00 7.68
C VAL A 19 -5.26 -3.52 6.68
N PHE A 20 -4.82 -3.06 5.52
CA PHE A 20 -5.68 -2.80 4.38
C PHE A 20 -5.58 -3.98 3.40
N LYS A 21 -6.73 -4.57 3.07
CA LYS A 21 -6.83 -5.66 2.08
C LYS A 21 -6.49 -5.15 0.68
N ARG A 22 -5.95 -6.00 -0.19
CA ARG A 22 -5.55 -5.64 -1.56
C ARG A 22 -6.71 -5.03 -2.35
N GLU A 23 -7.89 -5.62 -2.26
CA GLU A 23 -9.09 -5.13 -2.97
C GLU A 23 -9.47 -3.72 -2.49
N LYS A 24 -9.35 -3.46 -1.18
CA LYS A 24 -9.66 -2.15 -0.62
C LYS A 24 -8.63 -1.10 -0.99
N ILE A 25 -7.35 -1.48 -1.06
CA ILE A 25 -6.28 -0.60 -1.57
C ILE A 25 -6.56 -0.25 -3.03
N MET A 26 -6.92 -1.25 -3.85
CA MET A 26 -7.22 -1.06 -5.26
C MET A 26 -8.39 -0.09 -5.45
N GLU A 27 -9.50 -0.33 -4.76
CA GLU A 27 -10.69 0.52 -4.78
C GLU A 27 -10.36 1.97 -4.41
N LYS A 28 -9.59 2.18 -3.33
CA LYS A 28 -9.31 3.52 -2.80
C LYS A 28 -8.26 4.29 -3.59
N VAL A 29 -7.26 3.61 -4.15
CA VAL A 29 -6.15 4.29 -4.83
C VAL A 29 -6.37 4.34 -6.34
N TRP A 30 -6.90 3.28 -6.97
CA TRP A 30 -7.11 3.24 -8.42
C TRP A 30 -8.57 3.44 -8.83
N GLY A 31 -9.53 3.04 -7.99
CA GLY A 31 -10.97 3.20 -8.22
C GLY A 31 -11.68 1.87 -8.49
N GLU A 32 -13.00 1.85 -8.28
CA GLU A 32 -13.86 0.66 -8.36
C GLU A 32 -13.93 0.01 -9.75
N LYS A 33 -13.68 0.78 -10.82
CA LYS A 33 -13.78 0.31 -12.20
C LYS A 33 -12.46 -0.22 -12.78
N VAL A 34 -11.40 -0.23 -11.99
CA VAL A 34 -10.07 -0.61 -12.48
C VAL A 34 -9.85 -2.10 -12.28
N ILE A 35 -9.79 -2.83 -13.39
CA ILE A 35 -9.34 -4.24 -13.43
C ILE A 35 -7.84 -4.24 -13.68
N VAL A 36 -7.05 -3.97 -12.64
CA VAL A 36 -5.60 -4.23 -12.64
C VAL A 36 -5.30 -5.35 -11.66
N GLY A 37 -4.37 -6.22 -12.01
CA GLY A 37 -4.02 -7.36 -11.17
C GLY A 37 -3.33 -6.94 -9.86
N ASP A 38 -3.42 -7.79 -8.84
CA ASP A 38 -2.85 -7.61 -7.49
C ASP A 38 -1.38 -7.17 -7.49
N ARG A 39 -0.62 -7.59 -8.50
CA ARG A 39 0.79 -7.25 -8.71
C ARG A 39 1.05 -5.75 -8.83
N THR A 40 0.04 -4.96 -9.22
CA THR A 40 0.15 -3.49 -9.29
C THR A 40 0.45 -2.92 -7.91
N ILE A 41 -0.28 -3.35 -6.89
CA ILE A 41 -0.06 -2.90 -5.51
C ILE A 41 1.35 -3.28 -5.07
N ASP A 42 1.76 -4.53 -5.30
CA ASP A 42 3.08 -5.03 -4.92
C ASP A 42 4.22 -4.18 -5.52
N VAL A 43 4.11 -3.79 -6.79
CA VAL A 43 5.10 -2.92 -7.47
C VAL A 43 5.18 -1.56 -6.79
N HIS A 44 4.05 -0.94 -6.46
CA HIS A 44 4.03 0.36 -5.80
C HIS A 44 4.55 0.27 -4.35
N ILE A 45 4.24 -0.81 -3.62
CA ILE A 45 4.82 -1.07 -2.30
C ILE A 45 6.34 -1.24 -2.40
N ARG A 46 6.85 -1.99 -3.39
CA ARG A 46 8.30 -2.16 -3.58
C ARG A 46 8.99 -0.81 -3.80
N LYS A 47 8.45 0.03 -4.68
CA LYS A 47 8.99 1.38 -4.94
C LYS A 47 8.94 2.29 -3.71
N LEU A 48 7.89 2.18 -2.89
CA LEU A 48 7.81 2.90 -1.62
C LEU A 48 8.90 2.44 -0.65
N ARG A 49 9.09 1.12 -0.50
CA ARG A 49 10.15 0.55 0.34
C ARG A 49 11.55 0.98 -0.10
N GLU A 50 11.81 1.01 -1.40
CA GLU A 50 13.07 1.54 -1.97
C GLU A 50 13.29 3.03 -1.63
N LYS A 51 12.22 3.83 -1.56
CA LYS A 51 12.31 5.29 -1.36
C LYS A 51 12.37 5.73 0.09
N ILE A 52 11.57 5.12 0.95
CA ILE A 52 11.42 5.57 2.35
C ILE A 52 11.84 4.51 3.36
N GLY A 53 12.13 3.29 2.94
CA GLY A 53 12.58 2.20 3.80
C GLY A 53 11.55 1.10 3.97
N ASP A 54 12.04 -0.14 4.01
CA ASP A 54 11.20 -1.35 4.12
C ASP A 54 10.48 -1.46 5.46
N LYS A 55 11.10 -0.96 6.53
CA LYS A 55 10.62 -1.05 7.92
C LYS A 55 9.23 -0.46 8.14
N TYR A 56 8.82 0.50 7.31
CA TYR A 56 7.52 1.14 7.43
C TYR A 56 6.36 0.33 6.84
N PHE A 57 6.62 -0.78 6.13
CA PHE A 57 5.58 -1.55 5.45
C PHE A 57 5.65 -3.04 5.79
N LYS A 58 4.59 -3.59 6.38
CA LYS A 58 4.47 -5.04 6.59
C LYS A 58 3.48 -5.69 5.63
N THR A 59 3.95 -6.77 5.01
CA THR A 59 3.13 -7.63 4.15
C THR A 59 2.39 -8.65 5.01
N ILE A 60 1.08 -8.69 4.89
CA ILE A 60 0.25 -9.78 5.40
C ILE A 60 -0.06 -10.69 4.21
N LYS A 61 0.66 -11.82 4.12
CA LYS A 61 0.57 -12.76 2.98
C LYS A 61 -0.89 -13.18 2.75
N GLY A 62 -1.34 -13.14 1.50
CA GLY A 62 -2.73 -13.44 1.12
C GLY A 62 -3.78 -12.39 1.51
N VAL A 63 -3.42 -11.34 2.26
CA VAL A 63 -4.39 -10.36 2.77
C VAL A 63 -4.13 -8.96 2.22
N GLY A 64 -2.94 -8.40 2.45
CA GLY A 64 -2.63 -7.02 2.05
C GLY A 64 -1.46 -6.42 2.80
N TYR A 65 -1.56 -5.12 3.11
CA TYR A 65 -0.44 -4.32 3.62
C TYR A 65 -0.86 -3.48 4.83
N LYS A 66 0.08 -3.26 5.74
CA LYS A 66 -0.05 -2.27 6.82
C LYS A 66 1.16 -1.34 6.87
N PHE A 67 0.93 -0.09 7.27
CA PHE A 67 1.99 0.83 7.65
C PHE A 67 2.36 0.59 9.12
N ILE A 68 3.65 0.65 9.45
CA ILE A 68 4.17 0.51 10.81
C ILE A 68 4.94 1.77 11.17
N ILE A 69 4.75 2.24 12.39
CA ILE A 69 5.62 3.23 13.02
C ILE A 69 6.37 2.44 14.09
N GLU A 70 7.68 2.27 13.90
CA GLU A 70 8.54 1.83 15.00
C GLU A 70 8.61 2.99 16.01
N GLU A 71 8.52 2.68 17.30
CA GLU A 71 8.95 3.60 18.37
C GLU A 71 10.46 3.83 18.34
#